data_AF-A0A0Q5AWK7-F1
#
_entry.id   AF-A0A0Q5AWK7-F1
#
_cell.length_a   1.000
_cell.length_b   1.000
_cell.length_c   1.000
_cell.angle_alpha   90.00
_cell.angle_beta   90.00
_cell.angle_gamma   90.00
#
_symmetry.space_group_name_H-M   'P 1'
#
loop_
_entity.id
_entity.type
_entity.pdbx_description
1 polymer ?
#
loop_
_entity_poly.entity_id
_entity_poly.type
_entity_poly.pdbx_seq_one_letter_code
_entity_poly.pdbx_strand_id
1 'polypeptide(L)'
;MRSLPRIRLDSRIPAPPFADAAASARFHRSLAVHVAELGRATGGPHAETVALCAVIGAGRRCAAGDPSPQVLDIALRTFFPAAWTPASLVRAVRDVMPAQGLHWTRIEGDRIAYDADPRFEARRDRGGRWSAEIIERGVARPDVQAEDDDEMVLQLMRHVVDAFPYPYAHARTEEESQRRRADAREVARIFAEERRLPYLAGWGDDGRGDEDASPR
;
A
#
# COMPACT_ATOMS: atom_id res chain seq x y z
N MET A 1 9.47 19.36 -0.38
CA MET A 1 9.19 17.91 -0.40
C MET A 1 8.35 17.56 0.81
N ARG A 2 7.25 16.82 0.65
CA ARG A 2 6.48 16.32 1.82
C ARG A 2 7.24 15.12 2.38
N SER A 3 7.72 15.24 3.62
CA SER A 3 8.32 14.11 4.35
C SER A 3 7.26 13.03 4.54
N LEU A 4 7.57 11.79 4.13
CA LEU A 4 6.71 10.65 4.43
C LEU A 4 6.83 10.33 5.93
N PRO A 5 5.75 9.90 6.60
CA PRO A 5 5.86 9.39 7.97
C PRO A 5 6.87 8.24 8.02
N ARG A 6 7.63 8.15 9.13
CA ARG A 6 8.65 7.11 9.33
C ARG A 6 8.00 5.75 9.58
N ILE A 7 7.49 5.11 8.53
CA ILE A 7 7.08 3.71 8.55
C ILE A 7 8.35 2.86 8.39
N ARG A 8 8.58 1.92 9.30
CA ARG A 8 9.69 0.97 9.23
C ARG A 8 9.19 -0.35 8.66
N LEU A 9 9.98 -0.95 7.78
CA LEU A 9 9.66 -2.25 7.20
C LEU A 9 9.82 -3.34 8.27
N ASP A 10 8.92 -4.32 8.27
CA ASP A 10 8.96 -5.45 9.20
C ASP A 10 9.60 -6.67 8.53
N SER A 11 10.83 -6.98 8.94
CA SER A 11 11.59 -8.14 8.42
C SER A 11 10.92 -9.49 8.68
N ARG A 12 9.93 -9.56 9.58
CA ARG A 12 9.17 -10.78 9.88
C ARG A 12 8.05 -11.04 8.88
N ILE A 13 7.63 -10.02 8.13
CA ILE A 13 6.59 -10.12 7.11
C ILE A 13 7.29 -10.37 5.76
N PRO A 14 7.10 -11.54 5.13
CA PRO A 14 7.82 -11.87 3.90
C PRO A 14 7.36 -10.97 2.75
N ALA A 15 8.30 -10.43 1.95
CA ALA A 15 7.98 -9.80 0.68
C ALA A 15 8.00 -10.83 -0.46
N PRO A 16 7.21 -10.63 -1.53
CA PRO A 16 7.27 -11.46 -2.72
C PRO A 16 8.59 -11.27 -3.51
N PRO A 17 8.99 -12.27 -4.31
CA PRO A 17 8.30 -13.55 -4.49
C PRO A 17 8.39 -14.45 -3.24
N PHE A 18 7.28 -15.08 -2.87
CA PHE A 18 7.19 -15.90 -1.67
C PHE A 18 7.90 -17.23 -1.87
N ALA A 19 8.79 -17.59 -0.95
CA ALA A 19 9.52 -18.86 -0.99
C ALA A 19 8.60 -20.09 -0.95
N ASP A 20 7.49 -20.00 -0.22
CA ASP A 20 6.53 -21.08 -0.04
C ASP A 20 5.11 -20.54 0.24
N ALA A 21 4.14 -21.46 0.32
CA ALA A 21 2.75 -21.13 0.65
C ALA A 21 2.58 -20.57 2.08
N ALA A 22 3.47 -20.91 3.02
CA ALA A 22 3.40 -20.38 4.38
C ALA A 22 3.81 -18.90 4.42
N ALA A 23 4.83 -18.51 3.66
CA ALA A 23 5.24 -17.13 3.46
C ALA A 23 4.11 -16.33 2.79
N SER A 24 3.51 -16.86 1.72
CA SER A 24 2.32 -16.25 1.09
C SER A 24 1.18 -16.07 2.09
N ALA A 25 0.85 -17.10 2.87
CA ALA A 25 -0.23 -17.02 3.86
C ALA A 25 0.06 -16.01 4.99
N ARG A 26 1.33 -15.89 5.42
CA ARG A 26 1.75 -14.86 6.39
C ARG A 26 1.58 -13.46 5.80
N PHE A 27 2.05 -13.22 4.58
CA PHE A 27 1.89 -11.92 3.91
C PHE A 27 0.43 -11.51 3.82
N HIS A 28 -0.44 -12.37 3.29
CA HIS A 28 -1.86 -12.07 3.12
C HIS A 28 -2.57 -11.84 4.46
N ARG A 29 -2.24 -12.64 5.48
CA ARG A 29 -2.80 -12.44 6.83
C ARG A 29 -2.37 -11.09 7.39
N SER A 30 -1.08 -10.78 7.34
CA SER A 30 -0.55 -9.52 7.87
C SER A 30 -1.09 -8.31 7.10
N LEU A 31 -1.28 -8.42 5.78
CA LEU A 31 -1.90 -7.36 4.97
C LEU A 31 -3.37 -7.16 5.34
N ALA A 32 -4.14 -8.23 5.54
CA ALA A 32 -5.53 -8.12 5.97
C ALA A 32 -5.64 -7.48 7.37
N VAL A 33 -4.74 -7.83 8.29
CA VAL A 33 -4.66 -7.19 9.61
C VAL A 33 -4.31 -5.71 9.46
N HIS A 34 -3.31 -5.36 8.66
CA HIS A 34 -2.93 -3.97 8.38
C HIS A 34 -4.11 -3.13 7.85
N VAL A 35 -4.84 -3.64 6.85
CA VAL A 35 -6.02 -2.96 6.30
C VAL A 35 -7.14 -2.83 7.33
N ALA A 36 -7.35 -3.85 8.16
CA ALA A 36 -8.30 -3.78 9.26
C ALA A 36 -7.94 -2.69 10.28
N GLU A 37 -6.66 -2.58 10.65
CA GLU A 37 -6.18 -1.54 11.58
C GLU A 37 -6.27 -0.13 10.98
N LEU A 38 -6.04 0.05 9.67
CA LEU A 38 -6.32 1.33 8.99
C LEU A 38 -7.82 1.70 9.06
N GLY A 39 -8.69 0.71 8.85
CA GLY A 39 -10.13 0.88 9.03
C GLY A 39 -10.47 1.25 10.47
N ARG A 40 -9.89 0.58 11.47
CA ARG A 40 -10.08 0.88 12.89
C ARG A 40 -9.64 2.30 13.24
N ALA A 41 -8.43 2.70 12.84
CA ALA A 41 -7.88 4.03 13.07
C ALA A 41 -8.74 5.16 12.46
N THR A 42 -9.59 4.85 11.48
CA THR A 42 -10.52 5.79 10.84
C THR A 42 -11.97 5.61 11.30
N GLY A 43 -12.23 4.90 12.39
CA GLY A 43 -13.56 4.73 13.00
C GLY A 43 -14.43 3.64 12.37
N GLY A 44 -13.80 2.66 11.72
CA GLY A 44 -14.45 1.48 11.15
C GLY A 44 -15.06 0.54 12.19
N PRO A 45 -15.50 -0.68 11.80
CA PRO A 45 -15.39 -1.28 10.47
C PRO A 45 -16.21 -0.55 9.41
N HIS A 46 -15.60 -0.32 8.25
CA HIS A 46 -16.27 0.21 7.06
C HIS A 46 -16.48 -0.91 6.02
N ALA A 47 -17.50 -0.78 5.18
CA ALA A 47 -17.85 -1.79 4.18
C ALA A 47 -16.68 -2.07 3.21
N GLU A 48 -15.98 -1.01 2.81
CA GLU A 48 -14.80 -1.06 1.94
C GLU A 48 -13.63 -1.81 2.60
N THR A 49 -13.41 -1.62 3.92
CA THR A 49 -12.37 -2.36 4.65
C THR A 49 -12.67 -3.86 4.63
N VAL A 50 -13.92 -4.24 4.88
CA VAL A 50 -14.36 -5.65 4.84
C VAL A 50 -14.18 -6.23 3.44
N ALA A 51 -14.59 -5.50 2.40
CA ALA A 51 -14.44 -5.93 1.02
C ALA A 51 -12.97 -6.15 0.62
N LEU A 52 -12.07 -5.22 0.99
CA LEU A 52 -10.63 -5.36 0.75
C LEU A 52 -10.05 -6.57 1.50
N CYS A 53 -10.40 -6.76 2.78
CA CYS A 53 -9.98 -7.93 3.56
C CYS A 53 -10.45 -9.25 2.92
N ALA A 54 -11.65 -9.27 2.32
CA ALA A 54 -12.15 -10.44 1.60
C ALA A 54 -11.33 -10.73 0.33
N VAL A 55 -10.97 -9.70 -0.44
CA VAL A 55 -10.09 -9.83 -1.62
C VAL A 55 -8.71 -10.36 -1.22
N ILE A 56 -8.10 -9.79 -0.17
CA ILE A 56 -6.82 -10.27 0.36
C ILE A 56 -6.94 -11.72 0.84
N GLY A 57 -8.01 -12.05 1.57
CA GLY A 57 -8.26 -13.39 2.09
C GLY A 57 -8.43 -14.46 0.99
N ALA A 58 -8.98 -14.10 -0.16
CA ALA A 58 -9.11 -14.99 -1.31
C ALA A 58 -7.73 -15.41 -1.87
N GLY A 59 -6.76 -14.48 -1.87
CA GLY A 59 -5.37 -14.73 -2.31
C GLY A 59 -4.58 -15.67 -1.39
N ARG A 60 -5.04 -15.91 -0.15
CA ARG A 60 -4.34 -16.79 0.83
C ARG A 60 -4.21 -18.25 0.35
N ARG A 61 -4.98 -18.67 -0.65
CA ARG A 61 -4.94 -20.04 -1.19
C ARG A 61 -3.86 -20.22 -2.27
N CYS A 62 -3.11 -19.18 -2.62
CA CYS A 62 -2.07 -19.22 -3.64
C CYS A 62 -0.80 -19.94 -3.15
N ALA A 63 -0.13 -20.62 -4.08
CA ALA A 63 1.14 -21.31 -3.89
C ALA A 63 2.33 -20.33 -3.81
N ALA A 64 3.56 -20.85 -3.74
CA ALA A 64 4.80 -20.06 -3.81
C ALA A 64 4.82 -19.11 -5.02
N GLY A 65 5.62 -18.04 -4.96
CA GLY A 65 5.73 -17.02 -6.00
C GLY A 65 5.02 -15.71 -5.64
N ASP A 66 4.48 -15.03 -6.63
CA ASP A 66 3.95 -13.69 -6.47
C ASP A 66 2.46 -13.63 -6.06
N PRO A 67 2.02 -12.58 -5.35
CA PRO A 67 0.60 -12.34 -5.09
C PRO A 67 -0.15 -12.01 -6.37
N SER A 68 -1.49 -12.02 -6.31
CA SER A 68 -2.28 -11.48 -7.42
C SER A 68 -2.05 -9.97 -7.60
N PRO A 69 -2.30 -9.41 -8.80
CA PRO A 69 -2.15 -7.98 -9.04
C PRO A 69 -2.97 -7.10 -8.11
N GLN A 70 -4.18 -7.54 -7.75
CA GLN A 70 -5.04 -6.80 -6.82
C GLN A 70 -4.45 -6.76 -5.41
N VAL A 71 -3.87 -7.88 -4.95
CA VAL A 71 -3.23 -7.94 -3.62
C VAL A 71 -1.97 -7.07 -3.59
N LEU A 72 -1.15 -7.08 -4.65
CA LEU A 72 0.01 -6.21 -4.72
C LEU A 72 -0.41 -4.73 -4.74
N ASP A 73 -1.39 -4.35 -5.57
CA ASP A 73 -1.90 -2.97 -5.64
C ASP A 73 -2.42 -2.49 -4.27
N ILE A 74 -3.16 -3.33 -3.54
CA ILE A 74 -3.61 -3.02 -2.18
C ILE A 74 -2.42 -2.82 -1.23
N ALA A 75 -1.42 -3.70 -1.27
CA ALA A 75 -0.23 -3.58 -0.42
C ALA A 75 0.54 -2.28 -0.68
N LEU A 76 0.72 -1.90 -1.94
CA LEU A 76 1.43 -0.66 -2.31
C LEU A 76 0.63 0.59 -1.93
N ARG A 77 -0.68 0.63 -2.21
CA ARG A 77 -1.54 1.79 -1.90
C ARG A 77 -1.75 2.00 -0.41
N THR A 78 -1.61 0.95 0.39
CA THR A 78 -1.74 1.02 1.86
C THR A 78 -0.39 1.13 2.56
N PHE A 79 0.72 1.30 1.83
CA PHE A 79 2.08 1.36 2.36
C PHE A 79 2.41 0.18 3.29
N PHE A 80 2.04 -1.03 2.88
CA PHE A 80 2.15 -2.22 3.71
C PHE A 80 3.63 -2.58 4.02
N PRO A 81 4.05 -2.60 5.30
CA PRO A 81 5.45 -2.65 5.69
C PRO A 81 6.03 -4.08 5.71
N ALA A 82 5.95 -4.81 4.59
CA ALA A 82 6.64 -6.09 4.46
C ALA A 82 8.17 -5.88 4.31
N ALA A 83 8.93 -6.98 4.34
CA ALA A 83 10.38 -7.01 4.17
C ALA A 83 10.84 -6.69 2.73
N TRP A 84 10.31 -5.62 2.15
CA TRP A 84 10.68 -5.14 0.83
C TRP A 84 12.12 -4.62 0.84
N THR A 85 12.77 -4.74 -0.30
CA THR A 85 13.93 -3.92 -0.66
C THR A 85 13.50 -3.05 -1.84
N PRO A 86 14.20 -1.93 -2.12
CA PRO A 86 13.90 -1.13 -3.31
C PRO A 86 13.87 -1.98 -4.59
N ALA A 87 14.83 -2.89 -4.75
CA ALA A 87 14.90 -3.79 -5.89
C ALA A 87 13.78 -4.86 -5.90
N SER A 88 13.46 -5.48 -4.75
CA SER A 88 12.43 -6.52 -4.71
C SER A 88 11.02 -5.96 -4.95
N LEU A 89 10.72 -4.75 -4.46
CA LEU A 89 9.47 -4.07 -4.75
C LEU A 89 9.31 -3.81 -6.25
N VAL A 90 10.34 -3.26 -6.89
CA VAL A 90 10.29 -2.95 -8.33
C VAL A 90 10.17 -4.23 -9.18
N ARG A 91 10.85 -5.32 -8.79
CA ARG A 91 10.67 -6.62 -9.45
C ARG A 91 9.23 -7.11 -9.33
N ALA A 92 8.65 -7.08 -8.13
CA ALA A 92 7.25 -7.48 -7.92
C ALA A 92 6.29 -6.64 -8.77
N VAL A 93 6.48 -5.32 -8.84
CA VAL A 93 5.68 -4.43 -9.70
C VAL A 93 5.82 -4.81 -11.17
N ARG A 94 7.04 -4.97 -11.67
CA ARG A 94 7.32 -5.36 -13.06
C ARG A 94 6.65 -6.70 -13.42
N ASP A 95 6.75 -7.68 -12.53
CA ASP A 95 6.34 -9.07 -12.82
C ASP A 95 4.83 -9.26 -12.66
N VAL A 96 4.20 -8.55 -11.71
CA VAL A 96 2.79 -8.73 -11.35
C VAL A 96 1.88 -7.66 -11.96
N MET A 97 2.38 -6.44 -12.18
CA MET A 97 1.60 -5.29 -12.67
C MET A 97 2.15 -4.71 -13.98
N PRO A 98 2.37 -5.53 -15.03
CA PRO A 98 3.03 -5.08 -16.27
C PRO A 98 2.23 -3.99 -17.02
N ALA A 99 0.92 -3.90 -16.80
CA ALA A 99 0.06 -2.89 -17.41
C ALA A 99 0.35 -1.45 -16.94
N GLN A 100 1.19 -1.25 -15.91
CA GLN A 100 1.61 0.10 -15.49
C GLN A 100 2.60 0.77 -16.46
N GLY A 101 3.08 0.07 -17.49
CA GLY A 101 3.80 0.69 -18.62
C GLY A 101 5.22 1.19 -18.31
N LEU A 102 5.73 0.96 -17.09
CA LEU A 102 7.11 1.32 -16.73
C LEU A 102 8.08 0.25 -17.24
N HIS A 103 8.88 0.60 -18.24
CA HIS A 103 9.90 -0.30 -18.79
C HIS A 103 11.20 -0.24 -17.97
N TRP A 104 11.23 -0.99 -16.87
CA TRP A 104 12.37 -1.08 -15.96
C TRP A 104 13.61 -1.67 -16.65
N THR A 105 14.63 -0.84 -16.86
CA THR A 105 15.89 -1.21 -17.52
C THR A 105 16.99 -1.60 -16.54
N ARG A 106 16.89 -1.17 -15.27
CA ARG A 106 17.84 -1.49 -14.19
C ARG A 106 17.09 -1.78 -12.90
N ILE A 107 17.37 -2.92 -12.27
CA ILE A 107 16.82 -3.30 -10.96
C ILE A 107 17.90 -4.01 -10.12
N GLU A 108 18.83 -3.19 -9.63
CA GLU A 108 20.01 -3.57 -8.84
C GLU A 108 19.84 -3.07 -7.40
N GLY A 109 20.67 -3.57 -6.46
CA GLY A 109 20.54 -3.22 -5.04
C GLY A 109 20.87 -1.76 -4.71
N ASP A 110 21.63 -1.09 -5.57
CA ASP A 110 22.09 0.29 -5.45
C ASP A 110 21.63 1.18 -6.62
N ARG A 111 20.88 0.62 -7.58
CA ARG A 111 20.43 1.36 -8.76
C ARG A 111 19.12 0.82 -9.32
N ILE A 112 18.18 1.73 -9.57
CA ILE A 112 16.87 1.43 -10.14
C ILE A 112 16.60 2.44 -11.26
N ALA A 113 16.18 1.97 -12.44
CA ALA A 113 15.84 2.86 -13.54
C ALA A 113 14.80 2.23 -14.49
N TYR A 114 13.98 3.07 -15.10
CA TYR A 114 13.20 2.71 -16.28
C TYR A 114 13.44 3.74 -17.38
N ASP A 115 13.28 3.30 -18.62
CA ASP A 115 13.37 4.17 -19.79
C ASP A 115 11.96 4.41 -20.34
N ALA A 116 11.47 5.63 -20.13
CA ALA A 116 10.18 6.14 -20.60
C ALA A 116 10.31 7.66 -20.79
N ASP A 117 9.27 8.33 -21.28
CA ASP A 117 9.18 9.80 -21.19
C ASP A 117 8.09 10.17 -20.17
N PRO A 118 8.45 10.68 -18.98
CA PRO A 118 9.80 11.00 -18.54
C PRO A 118 10.59 9.77 -18.05
N ARG A 119 11.92 9.81 -18.11
CA ARG A 119 12.83 8.75 -17.62
C ARG A 119 13.02 8.89 -16.11
N PHE A 120 13.23 7.78 -15.41
CA PHE A 120 13.53 7.76 -13.98
C PHE A 120 14.85 7.05 -13.70
N GLU A 121 15.64 7.61 -12.79
CA GLU A 121 16.83 6.95 -12.26
C GLU A 121 17.01 7.24 -10.78
N ALA A 122 17.20 6.18 -9.99
CA ALA A 122 17.54 6.22 -8.58
C ALA A 122 18.87 5.52 -8.31
N ARG A 123 19.67 6.10 -7.42
CA ARG A 123 20.98 5.58 -7.03
C ARG A 123 21.16 5.64 -5.52
N ARG A 124 21.86 4.65 -4.97
CA ARG A 124 22.26 4.57 -3.57
C ARG A 124 23.71 5.00 -3.41
N ASP A 125 23.98 5.90 -2.46
CA ASP A 125 25.34 6.29 -2.12
C ASP A 125 26.02 5.26 -1.19
N ARG A 126 27.32 5.43 -0.94
CA ARG A 126 28.08 4.55 -0.03
C ARG A 126 27.62 4.65 1.43
N GLY A 127 26.93 5.72 1.79
CA GLY A 127 26.32 5.92 3.11
C GLY A 127 24.94 5.26 3.25
N GLY A 128 24.40 4.68 2.17
CA GLY A 128 23.10 4.02 2.15
C GLY A 128 21.92 4.93 1.84
N ARG A 129 22.15 6.22 1.57
CA ARG A 129 21.11 7.16 1.16
C ARG A 129 20.78 7.01 -0.30
N TRP A 130 19.54 7.28 -0.66
CA TRP A 130 19.05 7.24 -2.02
C TRP A 130 18.74 8.63 -2.56
N SER A 131 19.08 8.83 -3.82
CA SER A 131 18.66 10.00 -4.61
C SER A 131 18.06 9.52 -5.91
N ALA A 132 16.91 10.09 -6.31
CA ALA A 132 16.29 9.84 -7.60
C ALA A 132 16.04 11.13 -8.37
N GLU A 133 16.13 11.01 -9.69
CA GLU A 133 15.84 12.07 -10.65
C GLU A 133 14.85 11.60 -11.71
N ILE A 134 13.99 12.52 -12.13
CA ILE A 134 13.16 12.39 -13.32
C ILE A 134 13.78 13.23 -14.43
N ILE A 135 13.99 12.63 -15.59
CA ILE A 135 14.61 13.24 -16.75
C ILE A 135 13.56 13.36 -17.85
N GLU A 136 13.12 14.58 -18.12
CA GLU A 136 12.12 14.89 -19.14
C GLU A 136 12.76 15.77 -20.20
N ARG A 137 12.72 15.37 -21.48
CA ARG A 137 13.27 16.14 -22.61
C ARG A 137 14.72 16.63 -22.39
N GLY A 138 15.54 15.78 -21.77
CA GLY A 138 16.95 16.07 -21.47
C GLY A 138 17.19 16.93 -20.21
N VAL A 139 16.14 17.32 -19.49
CA VAL A 139 16.26 18.08 -18.24
C VAL A 139 16.04 17.14 -17.05
N ALA A 140 17.10 16.92 -16.27
CA ALA A 140 17.02 16.18 -15.02
C ALA A 140 16.48 17.09 -13.89
N ARG A 141 15.50 16.59 -13.14
CA ARG A 141 14.95 17.23 -11.95
C ARG A 141 15.03 16.26 -10.78
N PRO A 142 15.50 16.70 -9.59
CA PRO A 142 15.40 15.89 -8.38
C PRO A 142 13.95 15.51 -8.12
N ASP A 143 13.70 14.22 -7.85
CA ASP A 143 12.37 13.69 -7.55
C ASP A 143 12.29 13.22 -6.08
N VAL A 144 13.22 12.34 -5.69
CA VAL A 144 13.24 11.72 -4.35
C VAL A 144 14.62 11.89 -3.70
N GLN A 145 14.62 12.15 -2.41
CA GLN A 145 15.75 11.90 -1.51
C GLN A 145 15.22 11.03 -0.37
N ALA A 146 15.94 9.95 -0.05
CA ALA A 146 15.57 9.03 1.01
C ALA A 146 16.80 8.67 1.84
N GLU A 147 16.68 8.66 3.16
CA GLU A 147 17.81 8.45 4.05
C GLU A 147 18.30 6.99 4.08
N ASP A 148 17.40 6.05 3.77
CA ASP A 148 17.66 4.62 3.82
C ASP A 148 16.76 3.83 2.86
N ASP A 149 16.90 2.50 2.88
CA ASP A 149 16.15 1.60 2.00
C ASP A 149 14.64 1.58 2.34
N ASP A 150 14.26 1.75 3.61
CA ASP A 150 12.85 1.78 4.02
C ASP A 150 12.16 3.01 3.42
N GLU A 151 12.76 4.18 3.56
CA GLU A 151 12.20 5.41 3.00
C GLU A 151 12.15 5.33 1.47
N MET A 152 13.18 4.77 0.82
CA MET A 152 13.17 4.57 -0.62
C MET A 152 12.04 3.62 -1.06
N VAL A 153 11.77 2.56 -0.31
CA VAL A 153 10.63 1.65 -0.58
C VAL A 153 9.30 2.41 -0.53
N LEU A 154 9.07 3.24 0.49
CA LEU A 154 7.82 4.01 0.59
C LEU A 154 7.67 5.02 -0.56
N GLN A 155 8.78 5.64 -0.97
CA GLN A 155 8.79 6.54 -2.13
C GLN A 155 8.49 5.78 -3.42
N LEU A 156 9.05 4.59 -3.60
CA LEU A 156 8.75 3.72 -4.75
C LEU A 156 7.30 3.25 -4.75
N MET A 157 6.73 2.85 -3.60
CA MET A 157 5.30 2.50 -3.48
C MET A 157 4.42 3.63 -4.01
N ARG A 158 4.71 4.86 -3.61
CA ARG A 158 4.01 6.06 -4.09
C ARG A 158 4.25 6.34 -5.56
N HIS A 159 5.47 6.12 -6.05
CA HIS A 159 5.87 6.41 -7.41
C HIS A 159 5.21 5.48 -8.44
N VAL A 160 5.08 4.18 -8.11
CA VAL A 160 4.56 3.18 -9.04
C VAL A 160 3.03 3.09 -9.05
N VAL A 161 2.34 3.56 -7.99
CA VAL A 161 0.88 3.60 -7.96
C VAL A 161 0.36 4.94 -8.45
N ASP A 162 -0.70 4.91 -9.26
CA ASP A 162 -1.41 6.13 -9.64
C ASP A 162 -1.96 6.81 -8.37
N ALA A 163 -1.66 8.11 -8.24
CA ALA A 163 -2.12 8.95 -7.15
C ALA A 163 -3.65 9.11 -7.13
N PHE A 164 -4.32 8.92 -8.28
CA PHE A 164 -5.77 9.09 -8.40
C PHE A 164 -6.42 7.91 -9.13
N PRO A 165 -6.61 6.76 -8.47
CA PRO A 165 -7.26 5.63 -9.10
C PRO A 165 -8.68 5.99 -9.55
N TYR A 166 -9.18 5.29 -10.57
CA TYR A 166 -10.60 5.33 -10.91
C TYR A 166 -11.44 5.10 -9.64
N PRO A 167 -12.44 5.95 -9.33
CA PRO A 167 -13.05 6.96 -10.19
C PRO A 167 -12.64 8.43 -9.91
N TYR A 168 -11.61 8.70 -9.09
CA TYR A 168 -11.32 10.07 -8.60
C TYR A 168 -11.08 11.10 -9.71
N ALA A 169 -10.66 10.66 -10.90
CA ALA A 169 -10.40 11.51 -12.07
C ALA A 169 -11.41 11.36 -13.22
N HIS A 170 -12.56 10.69 -13.01
CA HIS A 170 -13.51 10.39 -14.09
C HIS A 170 -14.80 11.17 -14.00
N ALA A 171 -15.23 11.73 -15.14
CA ALA A 171 -16.50 12.44 -15.28
C ALA A 171 -17.69 11.48 -15.14
N ARG A 172 -18.67 11.86 -14.34
CA ARG A 172 -19.96 11.18 -14.18
C ARG A 172 -21.08 12.19 -14.40
N THR A 173 -22.27 11.71 -14.73
CA THR A 173 -23.44 12.59 -14.68
C THR A 173 -23.77 12.92 -13.22
N GLU A 174 -24.26 14.13 -12.97
CA GLU A 174 -24.63 14.56 -11.61
C GLU A 174 -25.79 13.69 -11.07
N GLU A 175 -26.73 13.29 -11.93
CA GLU A 175 -27.84 12.42 -11.56
C GLU A 175 -27.38 11.04 -11.08
N GLU A 176 -26.45 10.40 -11.79
CA GLU A 176 -25.87 9.13 -11.36
C GLU A 176 -25.13 9.28 -10.03
N SER A 177 -24.37 10.37 -9.88
CA SER A 177 -23.64 10.66 -8.65
C SER A 177 -24.58 10.84 -7.45
N GLN A 178 -25.71 11.51 -7.64
CA GLN A 178 -26.72 11.70 -6.59
C GLN A 178 -27.37 10.39 -6.17
N ARG A 179 -27.76 9.53 -7.13
CA ARG A 179 -28.31 8.20 -6.83
C ARG A 179 -27.32 7.37 -6.01
N ARG A 180 -26.05 7.30 -6.43
CA ARG A 180 -25.01 6.54 -5.71
C ARG A 180 -24.71 7.11 -4.32
N ARG A 181 -24.74 8.43 -4.14
CA ARG A 181 -24.61 9.06 -2.81
C ARG A 181 -25.78 8.70 -1.89
N ALA A 182 -27.00 8.57 -2.42
CA ALA A 182 -28.15 8.12 -1.63
C ALA A 182 -27.97 6.66 -1.18
N ASP A 183 -27.66 5.74 -2.10
CA ASP A 183 -27.39 4.33 -1.79
C ASP A 183 -26.28 4.19 -0.74
N ALA A 184 -25.17 4.91 -0.92
CA ALA A 184 -24.02 4.86 -0.01
C ALA A 184 -24.39 5.32 1.41
N ARG A 185 -25.29 6.29 1.57
CA ARG A 185 -25.76 6.74 2.88
C ARG A 185 -26.57 5.67 3.59
N GLU A 186 -27.41 4.92 2.89
CA GLU A 186 -28.17 3.82 3.50
C GLU A 186 -27.24 2.67 3.91
N VAL A 187 -26.28 2.29 3.06
CA VAL A 187 -25.27 1.28 3.43
C VAL A 187 -24.46 1.73 4.65
N ALA A 188 -24.05 3.00 4.71
CA ALA A 188 -23.33 3.55 5.86
C ALA A 188 -24.15 3.49 7.16
N ARG A 189 -25.49 3.64 7.10
CA ARG A 189 -26.36 3.49 8.27
C ARG A 189 -26.41 2.04 8.75
N ILE A 190 -26.53 1.07 7.84
CA ILE A 190 -26.52 -0.37 8.19
C ILE A 190 -25.23 -0.70 8.94
N PHE A 191 -24.08 -0.29 8.42
CA PHE A 191 -22.80 -0.51 9.10
C PHE A 191 -22.71 0.23 10.44
N ALA A 192 -23.29 1.43 10.54
CA ALA A 192 -23.35 2.14 11.82
C ALA A 192 -24.17 1.40 12.89
N GLU A 193 -25.22 0.69 12.49
CA GLU A 193 -25.99 -0.18 13.37
C GLU A 193 -25.22 -1.46 13.73
N GLU A 194 -24.58 -2.10 12.75
CA GLU A 194 -23.73 -3.28 12.99
C GLU A 194 -22.58 -3.00 13.96
N ARG A 195 -21.99 -1.80 13.93
CA ARG A 195 -20.96 -1.38 14.90
C ARG A 195 -21.42 -1.44 16.36
N ARG A 196 -22.74 -1.39 16.62
CA ARG A 196 -23.29 -1.51 17.97
C ARG A 196 -23.43 -2.95 18.44
N LEU A 197 -23.20 -3.93 17.56
CA LEU A 197 -23.27 -5.34 17.93
C LEU A 197 -22.13 -5.70 18.89
N PRO A 198 -22.37 -6.48 19.96
CA PRO A 198 -21.39 -6.71 21.02
C PRO A 198 -20.03 -7.26 20.55
N TYR A 199 -20.00 -8.05 19.47
CA TYR A 199 -18.77 -8.61 18.92
C TYR A 199 -17.96 -7.63 18.05
N LEU A 200 -18.55 -6.49 17.66
CA LEU A 200 -17.88 -5.38 16.98
C LEU A 200 -17.69 -4.16 17.89
N ALA A 201 -18.38 -4.07 19.02
CA ALA A 201 -18.22 -3.00 20.00
C ALA A 201 -16.78 -2.89 20.52
N GLY A 202 -16.12 -4.04 20.77
CA GLY A 202 -14.70 -4.08 21.17
C GLY A 202 -13.71 -3.67 20.06
N TRP A 203 -14.18 -3.43 18.83
CA TRP A 203 -13.32 -3.01 17.73
C TRP A 203 -12.95 -1.52 17.80
N GLY A 204 -13.76 -0.69 18.47
CA GLY A 204 -13.50 0.75 18.62
C GLY A 204 -12.77 1.16 19.91
N ASP A 205 -12.80 0.33 20.95
CA ASP A 205 -12.47 0.74 22.32
C ASP A 205 -11.01 0.48 22.76
N ASP A 206 -10.24 -0.37 22.07
CA ASP A 206 -8.84 -0.67 22.46
C ASP A 206 -7.83 0.49 22.22
N GLY A 207 -8.30 1.66 21.79
CA GLY A 207 -7.46 2.84 21.50
C GLY A 207 -7.59 4.00 22.48
N ARG A 208 -8.37 3.88 23.56
CA ARG A 208 -8.62 4.95 24.55
C ARG A 208 -8.35 4.57 26.02
N GLY A 209 -7.58 3.51 26.26
CA GLY A 209 -7.28 3.07 27.63
C GLY A 209 -5.83 2.70 27.80
N ASP A 210 -4.96 3.69 28.05
CA ASP A 210 -3.77 3.51 28.91
C ASP A 210 -3.03 4.84 29.20
N GLU A 211 -3.74 5.90 29.65
CA GLU A 211 -3.04 7.09 30.19
C GLU A 211 -3.52 7.59 31.56
N ASP A 212 -4.39 6.87 32.27
CA ASP A 212 -4.73 7.26 33.65
C ASP A 212 -5.09 6.06 34.53
N ALA A 213 -4.08 5.49 35.19
CA ALA A 213 -4.16 5.07 36.60
C ALA A 213 -2.81 4.52 37.08
N SER A 214 -1.94 5.42 37.57
CA SER A 214 -0.84 5.04 38.46
C SER A 214 -1.39 4.45 39.78
N PRO A 215 -0.75 3.42 40.35
CA PRO A 215 -1.12 2.90 41.66
C PRO A 215 -0.62 3.85 42.77
N ARG A 216 -1.49 4.10 43.75
CA ARG A 216 -1.09 4.56 45.09
C ARG A 216 -0.97 3.37 46.01
#